data_AF-F3PBJ7-F1
#
_entry.id   AF-F3PBJ7-F1
#
_cell.length_a   1.000
_cell.length_b   1.000
_cell.length_c   1.000
_cell.angle_alpha   90.00
_cell.angle_beta   90.00
_cell.angle_gamma   90.00
#
_symmetry.space_group_name_H-M   'P 1'
#
loop_
_entity.id
_entity.type
_entity.pdbx_description
1 polymer ?
#
loop_
_entity_poly.entity_id
_entity_poly.type
_entity_poly.pdbx_seq_one_letter_code
_entity_poly.pdbx_strand_id
1 'polypeptide(L)'
;MRAGDARALAAALHNDLQVAAVDLRPELAEVIAVAEGAGALRAVVSGSGPTIAALVEDPGSAQRVSRALTTSGMVADVLRADAPVAGARVVG
;
A
#
# COMPACT_ATOMS: atom_id res chain seq x y z
N MET A 1 -1.13 -9.49 13.83
CA MET A 1 -2.11 -8.38 13.80
C MET A 1 -2.92 -8.20 15.11
N ARG A 2 -2.50 -8.75 16.26
CA ARG A 2 -3.35 -8.73 17.49
C ARG A 2 -3.21 -7.47 18.37
N ALA A 3 -2.18 -6.64 18.14
CA ALA A 3 -1.87 -5.50 19.00
C ALA A 3 -2.14 -4.12 18.35
N GLY A 4 -2.59 -4.07 17.10
CA GLY A 4 -2.74 -2.79 16.37
C GLY A 4 -1.41 -2.09 16.05
N ASP A 5 -0.27 -2.76 16.22
CA ASP A 5 1.05 -2.19 15.94
C ASP A 5 1.34 -2.19 14.44
N ALA A 6 1.16 -1.02 13.82
CA ALA A 6 1.41 -0.81 12.40
C ALA A 6 2.88 -0.98 12.01
N ARG A 7 3.83 -0.64 12.90
CA ARG A 7 5.27 -0.79 12.61
C ARG A 7 5.69 -2.24 12.64
N ALA A 8 5.23 -3.01 13.64
CA ALA A 8 5.47 -4.45 13.68
C ALA A 8 4.84 -5.16 12.47
N LEU A 9 3.65 -4.71 12.04
CA LEU A 9 3.04 -5.22 10.81
C LEU A 9 3.86 -4.88 9.57
N ALA A 10 4.34 -3.65 9.43
CA ALA A 10 5.17 -3.20 8.31
C ALA A 10 6.42 -4.07 8.15
N ALA A 11 7.07 -4.44 9.26
CA ALA A 11 8.25 -5.31 9.26
C ALA A 11 7.97 -6.74 8.76
N ALA A 12 6.76 -7.24 8.99
CA ALA A 12 6.34 -8.59 8.58
C ALA A 12 5.67 -8.63 7.19
N LEU A 13 5.36 -7.47 6.61
CA LEU A 13 4.63 -7.37 5.35
C LEU A 13 5.54 -7.76 4.17
N HIS A 14 5.17 -8.83 3.49
CA HIS A 14 5.88 -9.36 2.32
C HIS A 14 4.89 -9.98 1.34
N ASN A 15 5.32 -10.08 0.09
CA ASN A 15 4.60 -10.77 -0.97
C ASN A 15 5.63 -11.53 -1.83
N ASP A 16 5.55 -12.85 -1.84
CA ASP A 16 6.48 -13.71 -2.57
C ASP A 16 6.41 -13.49 -4.10
N LEU A 17 5.28 -12.98 -4.60
CA LEU A 17 5.11 -12.66 -6.02
C LEU A 17 5.68 -11.30 -6.41
N GLN A 18 6.13 -10.47 -5.44
CA GLN A 18 6.56 -9.10 -5.72
C GLN A 18 7.75 -9.04 -6.67
N VAL A 19 8.74 -9.93 -6.50
CA VAL A 19 9.92 -9.97 -7.38
C VAL A 19 9.49 -10.19 -8.82
N ALA A 20 8.68 -11.23 -9.07
CA ALA A 20 8.16 -11.51 -10.41
C ALA A 20 7.28 -10.37 -10.96
N ALA A 21 6.48 -9.71 -10.11
CA ALA A 21 5.64 -8.59 -10.54
C ALA A 21 6.48 -7.38 -10.96
N VAL A 22 7.55 -7.06 -10.22
CA VAL A 22 8.49 -5.98 -10.55
C VAL A 22 9.33 -6.33 -11.78
N ASP A 23 9.76 -7.58 -11.93
CA ASP A 23 10.49 -8.03 -13.12
C ASP A 23 9.65 -7.85 -14.39
N LEU A 24 8.35 -8.12 -14.31
CA LEU A 24 7.42 -7.92 -15.43
C LEU A 24 7.04 -6.45 -15.65
N ARG A 25 7.05 -5.63 -14.60
CA ARG A 25 6.68 -4.20 -14.61
C ARG A 25 7.58 -3.40 -13.67
N PRO A 26 8.76 -2.97 -14.14
CA PRO A 26 9.75 -2.26 -13.32
C PRO A 26 9.21 -0.97 -12.67
N GLU A 27 8.23 -0.32 -13.30
CA GLU A 27 7.58 0.88 -12.79
C GLU A 27 6.93 0.67 -11.40
N LEU A 28 6.58 -0.56 -11.05
CA LEU A 28 6.03 -0.88 -9.72
C LEU A 28 7.04 -0.61 -8.59
N ALA A 29 8.34 -0.77 -8.84
CA ALA A 29 9.38 -0.45 -7.85
C ALA A 29 9.44 1.05 -7.56
N GLU A 30 9.25 1.87 -8.59
CA GLU A 30 9.23 3.33 -8.45
C GLU A 30 7.99 3.79 -7.68
N VAL A 31 6.81 3.21 -7.92
CA VAL A 31 5.58 3.49 -7.16
C VAL A 31 5.76 3.14 -5.67
N ILE A 32 6.39 2.00 -5.37
CA ILE A 32 6.73 1.60 -3.99
C ILE A 32 7.66 2.65 -3.35
N ALA A 33 8.71 3.06 -4.06
CA ALA A 33 9.67 4.05 -3.56
C ALA A 33 9.00 5.41 -3.30
N VAL A 34 8.09 5.86 -4.17
CA VAL A 34 7.32 7.10 -3.98
C VAL A 34 6.45 7.00 -2.72
N ALA A 35 5.74 5.89 -2.53
CA ALA A 35 4.89 5.70 -1.36
C ALA A 35 5.70 5.71 -0.05
N GLU A 36 6.81 4.97 0.00
CA GLU A 36 7.68 4.90 1.18
C GLU A 36 8.39 6.24 1.45
N GLY A 37 8.88 6.91 0.41
CA GLY A 37 9.47 8.25 0.51
C GLY A 37 8.49 9.33 0.99
N ALA A 38 7.19 9.15 0.72
CA ALA A 38 6.13 10.04 1.20
C ALA A 38 5.66 9.75 2.65
N GLY A 39 6.17 8.69 3.27
CA GLY A 39 5.91 8.32 4.66
C GLY A 39 5.04 7.08 4.86
N ALA A 40 4.89 6.21 3.85
CA ALA A 40 4.41 4.86 4.11
C ALA A 40 5.44 4.08 4.95
N LEU A 41 4.97 3.32 5.93
CA LEU A 41 5.82 2.43 6.74
C LEU A 41 6.38 1.29 5.90
N ARG A 42 5.58 0.80 4.94
CA ARG A 42 5.94 -0.21 3.95
C ARG A 42 4.95 -0.15 2.79
N ALA A 43 5.43 -0.30 1.56
CA ALA A 43 4.58 -0.55 0.41
C ALA A 43 4.93 -1.89 -0.24
N VAL A 44 3.91 -2.63 -0.67
CA VAL A 44 4.08 -3.92 -1.34
C VAL A 44 3.11 -4.06 -2.50
N VAL A 45 3.48 -4.88 -3.48
CA VAL A 45 2.52 -5.38 -4.46
C VAL A 45 1.47 -6.23 -3.74
N SER A 46 0.19 -5.97 -3.97
CA SER A 46 -0.91 -6.79 -3.46
C SER A 46 -1.22 -7.92 -4.45
N GLY A 47 -1.03 -9.17 -4.02
CA GLY A 47 -1.21 -10.35 -4.88
C GLY A 47 -0.24 -10.34 -6.07
N SER A 48 -0.71 -10.57 -7.28
CA SER A 48 0.09 -10.49 -8.51
C SER A 48 0.20 -9.06 -9.10
N GLY A 49 -0.36 -8.05 -8.42
CA GLY A 49 -0.41 -6.67 -8.89
C GLY A 49 -1.48 -6.42 -9.97
N PRO A 50 -1.58 -5.18 -10.50
CA PRO A 50 -0.66 -4.06 -10.31
C PRO A 50 -0.89 -3.24 -9.04
N THR A 51 -1.89 -3.58 -8.23
CA THR A 51 -2.22 -2.81 -7.02
C THR A 51 -1.03 -2.78 -6.05
N ILE A 52 -0.63 -1.58 -5.64
CA ILE A 52 0.32 -1.36 -4.54
C ILE A 52 -0.48 -1.05 -3.28
N ALA A 53 -0.25 -1.83 -2.22
CA ALA A 53 -0.79 -1.56 -0.89
C ALA A 53 0.29 -0.84 -0.06
N ALA A 54 0.01 0.39 0.37
CA ALA A 54 0.89 1.19 1.22
C ALA A 54 0.33 1.28 2.64
N LEU A 55 1.04 0.70 3.61
CA LEU A 55 0.70 0.77 5.02
C LEU A 55 1.22 2.09 5.61
N VAL A 56 0.34 2.82 6.29
CA VAL A 56 0.65 4.09 6.96
C VAL A 56 0.25 4.02 8.42
N GLU A 57 0.89 4.82 9.26
CA GLU A 57 0.62 4.83 10.70
C GLU A 57 -0.66 5.59 11.05
N ASP A 58 -0.97 6.65 10.30
CA ASP A 58 -2.00 7.61 10.69
C ASP A 58 -2.66 8.29 9.47
N PRO A 59 -3.83 8.93 9.67
CA PRO A 59 -4.56 9.64 8.61
C PRO A 59 -3.77 10.74 7.89
N GLY A 60 -2.88 11.45 8.57
CA GLY A 60 -2.05 12.49 7.98
C GLY A 60 -1.00 11.90 7.05
N SER A 61 -0.38 10.79 7.45
CA SER A 61 0.50 10.00 6.59
C SER A 61 -0.24 9.46 5.36
N ALA A 62 -1.47 8.95 5.53
CA ALA A 62 -2.32 8.52 4.41
C ALA A 62 -2.53 9.64 3.37
N GLN A 63 -2.79 10.86 3.83
CA GLN A 63 -3.01 12.01 2.94
C GLN A 63 -1.73 12.42 2.20
N ARG A 64 -0.56 12.39 2.87
CA ARG A 64 0.73 12.71 2.23
C ARG A 64 1.08 11.69 1.14
N VAL A 65 0.96 10.40 1.46
CA VAL A 65 1.22 9.31 0.51
C VAL A 65 0.26 9.39 -0.68
N SER A 66 -1.03 9.60 -0.41
CA SER A 66 -2.03 9.74 -1.48
C SER A 66 -1.70 10.88 -2.43
N ARG A 67 -1.37 12.07 -1.89
CA ARG A 67 -0.97 13.21 -2.71
C ARG A 67 0.29 12.92 -3.53
N ALA A 68 1.32 12.33 -2.92
CA ALA A 68 2.56 12.01 -3.62
C ALA A 68 2.33 11.06 -4.80
N LEU A 69 1.54 10.00 -4.59
CA LEU A 69 1.17 9.05 -5.64
C LEU A 69 0.35 9.70 -6.75
N THR A 70 -0.67 10.50 -6.42
CA THR A 70 -1.45 11.23 -7.44
C THR A 70 -0.59 12.21 -8.23
N THR A 71 0.27 12.99 -7.56
CA THR A 71 1.15 13.98 -8.23
C THR A 71 2.24 13.32 -9.06
N SER A 72 2.67 12.10 -8.73
CA SER A 72 3.66 11.36 -9.53
C SER A 72 3.18 11.06 -10.96
N GLY A 73 1.87 10.95 -11.18
CA GLY A 73 1.28 10.54 -12.47
C GLY A 73 1.52 9.07 -12.84
N MET A 74 2.09 8.27 -11.93
CA MET A 74 2.49 6.88 -12.18
C MET A 74 1.37 5.86 -11.98
N VAL A 75 0.31 6.24 -11.27
CA VAL A 75 -0.82 5.38 -10.93
C VAL A 75 -2.11 5.94 -11.53
N ALA A 76 -2.99 5.05 -11.98
CA ALA A 76 -4.26 5.45 -12.56
C ALA A 76 -5.22 6.04 -11.51
N ASP A 77 -5.17 5.54 -10.27
CA ASP A 77 -6.01 6.01 -9.17
C ASP A 77 -5.37 5.72 -7.80
N VAL A 78 -5.82 6.43 -6.76
CA VAL A 78 -5.39 6.25 -5.38
C VAL A 78 -6.60 6.21 -4.46
N LEU A 79 -6.76 5.07 -3.76
CA LEU A 79 -7.83 4.87 -2.79
C LEU A 79 -7.26 4.80 -1.38
N ARG A 80 -7.96 5.42 -0.42
CA ARG A 80 -7.69 5.25 1.01
C ARG A 80 -8.67 4.23 1.58
N ALA A 81 -8.16 3.31 2.40
CA ALA A 81 -8.96 2.36 3.14
C ALA A 81 -8.49 2.29 4.60
N ASP A 82 -9.44 2.14 5.52
CA ASP A 82 -9.18 1.79 6.92
C ASP A 82 -9.62 0.31 7.11
N ALA A 83 -8.81 -0.50 7.79
CA ALA A 83 -8.99 -1.96 7.88
C ALA A 83 -8.50 -2.50 9.24
N PRO A 84 -8.97 -3.69 9.69
CA PRO A 84 -9.91 -4.60 9.02
C PRO A 84 -11.37 -4.11 9.08
N VAL A 85 -12.17 -4.49 8.08
CA VAL A 85 -13.62 -4.26 8.03
C VAL A 85 -14.37 -5.60 8.00
N ALA A 86 -15.67 -5.57 8.33
CA ALA A 86 -16.51 -6.75 8.22
C ALA A 86 -16.53 -7.30 6.79
N GLY A 87 -16.53 -8.63 6.64
CA GLY A 87 -16.72 -9.30 5.36
C GLY A 87 -18.13 -9.15 4.80
N ALA A 88 -18.47 -9.96 3.79
CA ALA A 88 -19.76 -9.92 3.14
C ALA A 88 -20.91 -10.09 4.15
N ARG A 89 -21.82 -9.11 4.17
CA ARG A 89 -23.01 -9.11 5.01
C ARG A 89 -24.14 -8.38 4.31
N VAL A 90 -25.38 -8.68 4.67
CA VAL A 90 -26.53 -7.88 4.23
C VAL A 90 -26.43 -6.50 4.87
N VAL A 91 -26.54 -5.46 4.04
CA VAL A 91 -26.69 -4.07 4.46
C VAL A 91 -28.10 -3.64 4.10
N GLY A 92 -28.86 -3.22 5.11
CA GLY A 92 -30.24 -2.74 4.99
C GLY A 92 -30.35 -1.34 5.58
#